data_AF-A0A7K1JWC0-F1
#
_entry.id   AF-A0A7K1JWC0-F1
#
_cell.length_a   1.000
_cell.length_b   1.000
_cell.length_c   1.000
_cell.angle_alpha   90.00
_cell.angle_beta   90.00
_cell.angle_gamma   90.00
#
_symmetry.space_group_name_H-M   'P 1'
#
loop_
_entity.id
_entity.type
_entity.pdbx_description
1 polymer ?
#
loop_
_entity_poly.entity_id
_entity_poly.type
_entity_poly.pdbx_seq_one_letter_code
_entity_poly.pdbx_strand_id
1 'polypeptide(L)'
;MSAYTAPSFTLATSIPQRGVSTAVLLVGVRPSEKASDKGPKVVDAQLLDNKAVKSIEAALKAVGATGSNEQLTRVAVDGLPVASVLAVGLGSADNLGPEAIRRAAGVAARSLDNVETLVTTLSERDVDASVQGLVLGGYRFVAFRSTKTAPKDTGLQKVTLLVGDKGRAQKEAMDRGLAVASAVATARDFVNTPPSHLFPAEFAKQAKALATAEGIEVEVLDEKELAKAGYGGIVGVGKGSSRPPRLVRLTYRGNQGKKARSSKKVALVGKGITFDTGGISIKPAGGMENMTSDMGGAAAVIAVTLLAARQQLPLDVIATVPMAENMPSSTAQRPGDVLTQLDGTTIEVINTDAEGRLILADAIVRACQDEPDYLIDTATLTGAQVVALGLRTPGVMGTDEFRDRVATISQSVGENGWPMPLPEELRDDLKSRVADMANVTNHRNGGMLAAGQYLREFVADGVQWAHIDVAGPAFNTSGPWGYTPKGGTGVPVRTIFGVLEDIAKNG
;
A
#
# COMPACT_ATOMS: atom_id res chain seq x y z
N MET A 1 2.54 15.95 11.63
CA MET A 1 3.62 15.29 10.87
C MET A 1 3.74 16.01 9.53
N SER A 2 4.95 16.27 9.01
CA SER A 2 5.07 16.85 7.66
C SER A 2 4.77 15.76 6.64
N ALA A 3 3.55 15.77 6.09
CA ALA A 3 3.15 14.84 5.05
C ALA A 3 3.98 15.06 3.78
N TYR A 4 4.26 13.99 3.04
CA TYR A 4 4.85 14.11 1.71
C TYR A 4 3.95 14.98 0.81
N THR A 5 4.53 15.99 0.16
CA THR A 5 3.82 16.86 -0.77
C THR A 5 4.11 16.43 -2.20
N ALA A 6 3.07 15.97 -2.91
CA ALA A 6 3.19 15.58 -4.31
C ALA A 6 3.43 16.81 -5.21
N PRO A 7 4.13 16.65 -6.36
CA PRO A 7 4.25 17.72 -7.34
C PRO A 7 2.87 18.10 -7.92
N SER A 8 2.76 19.33 -8.42
CA SER A 8 1.59 19.75 -9.19
C SER A 8 1.62 19.19 -10.61
N PHE A 9 0.45 18.78 -11.14
CA PHE A 9 0.31 18.23 -12.48
C PHE A 9 -0.53 19.14 -13.38
N THR A 10 -0.16 19.23 -14.65
CA THR A 10 -0.92 19.95 -15.68
C THR A 10 -0.94 19.17 -16.99
N LEU A 11 -2.02 19.30 -17.77
CA LEU A 11 -2.17 18.69 -19.09
C LEU A 11 -1.74 19.66 -20.20
N ALA A 12 -0.92 19.18 -21.13
CA ALA A 12 -0.52 19.91 -22.34
C ALA A 12 -0.60 19.01 -23.58
N THR A 13 -0.90 19.60 -24.75
CA THR A 13 -0.93 18.90 -26.04
C THR A 13 0.38 19.08 -26.83
N SER A 14 1.32 19.82 -26.26
CA SER A 14 2.65 20.07 -26.82
C SER A 14 3.58 20.54 -25.70
N ILE A 15 4.90 20.46 -25.92
CA ILE A 15 5.86 21.05 -24.98
C ILE A 15 5.61 22.57 -24.87
N PRO A 16 5.46 23.13 -23.66
CA PRO A 16 5.32 24.58 -23.48
C PRO A 16 6.52 25.34 -24.05
N GLN A 17 6.32 26.53 -24.61
CA GLN A 17 7.40 27.35 -25.19
C GLN A 17 8.06 28.31 -24.18
N ARG A 18 7.44 28.49 -23.01
CA ARG A 18 7.91 29.40 -21.95
C ARG A 18 7.98 28.67 -20.63
N GLY A 19 8.95 29.03 -19.79
CA GLY A 19 9.06 28.50 -18.43
C GLY A 19 9.53 27.04 -18.32
N VAL A 20 10.08 26.47 -19.41
CA VAL A 20 10.56 25.08 -19.44
C VAL A 20 12.05 24.94 -19.82
N SER A 21 12.78 26.05 -19.93
CA SER A 21 14.21 26.01 -20.30
C SER A 21 15.08 25.28 -19.27
N THR A 22 14.64 25.16 -18.02
CA THR A 22 15.27 24.36 -16.96
C THR A 22 14.62 22.98 -16.77
N ALA A 23 13.55 22.69 -17.52
CA ALA A 23 12.81 21.44 -17.38
C ALA A 23 13.57 20.26 -17.99
N VAL A 24 13.23 19.06 -17.54
CA VAL A 24 13.63 17.81 -18.19
C VAL A 24 12.45 17.27 -18.99
N LEU A 25 12.71 16.83 -20.22
CA LEU A 25 11.75 16.05 -21.00
C LEU A 25 11.98 14.56 -20.74
N LEU A 26 11.00 13.89 -20.13
CA LEU A 26 10.97 12.45 -19.93
C LEU A 26 10.33 11.75 -21.13
N VAL A 27 11.05 10.81 -21.73
CA VAL A 27 10.56 9.99 -22.85
C VAL A 27 10.74 8.51 -22.57
N GLY A 28 9.75 7.70 -22.96
CA GLY A 28 9.87 6.26 -22.99
C GLY A 28 10.68 5.79 -24.18
N VAL A 29 11.58 4.83 -24.01
CA VAL A 29 12.36 4.24 -25.10
C VAL A 29 12.34 2.71 -25.04
N ARG A 30 12.46 2.07 -26.19
CA ARG A 30 12.55 0.61 -26.31
C ARG A 30 13.71 0.19 -27.21
N PRO A 31 14.20 -1.05 -27.11
CA PRO A 31 15.12 -1.57 -28.09
C PRO A 31 14.42 -1.63 -29.46
N SER A 32 15.14 -1.26 -30.52
CA SER A 32 14.63 -1.42 -31.89
C SER A 32 14.38 -2.92 -32.19
N GLU A 33 13.23 -3.20 -32.81
CA GLU A 33 12.84 -4.54 -33.25
C GLU A 33 13.61 -5.02 -34.49
N LYS A 34 14.32 -4.10 -35.17
CA LYS A 34 15.11 -4.45 -36.36
C LYS A 34 16.43 -5.10 -35.94
N ALA A 35 16.67 -6.33 -36.39
CA ALA A 35 17.91 -7.06 -36.09
C ALA A 35 19.19 -6.29 -36.49
N SER A 36 19.12 -5.41 -37.50
CA SER A 36 20.23 -4.59 -38.00
C SER A 36 20.44 -3.26 -37.27
N ASP A 37 19.50 -2.82 -36.43
CA ASP A 37 19.63 -1.60 -35.61
C ASP A 37 19.21 -1.92 -34.19
N LYS A 38 20.18 -2.06 -33.27
CA LYS A 38 19.93 -2.29 -31.84
C LYS A 38 19.77 -0.98 -31.04
N GLY A 39 19.62 0.15 -31.73
CA GLY A 39 19.48 1.46 -31.11
C GLY A 39 18.15 1.64 -30.37
N PRO A 40 18.09 2.61 -29.43
CA PRO A 40 16.87 2.93 -28.70
C PRO A 40 15.89 3.65 -29.62
N LYS A 41 14.61 3.32 -29.50
CA LYS A 41 13.50 3.96 -30.21
C LYS A 41 12.56 4.63 -29.24
N VAL A 42 12.26 5.90 -29.48
CA VAL A 42 11.29 6.61 -28.65
C VAL A 42 9.91 6.01 -28.89
N VAL A 43 9.16 5.78 -27.81
CA VAL A 43 7.81 5.23 -27.82
C VAL A 43 6.84 6.37 -27.51
N ASP A 44 5.69 6.39 -28.19
CA ASP A 44 4.58 7.32 -27.94
C ASP A 44 5.04 8.78 -27.88
N ALA A 45 5.60 9.22 -29.01
CA ALA A 45 6.08 10.57 -29.21
C ALA A 45 5.25 11.27 -30.29
N GLN A 46 3.94 11.04 -30.32
CA GLN A 46 3.06 11.65 -31.32
C GLN A 46 2.99 13.17 -31.14
N LEU A 47 3.28 13.64 -29.93
CA LEU A 47 3.29 15.05 -29.55
C LEU A 47 4.67 15.70 -29.68
N LEU A 48 5.68 14.95 -30.14
CA LEU A 48 7.00 15.46 -30.50
C LEU A 48 7.15 15.53 -32.02
N ASP A 49 7.86 16.54 -32.51
CA ASP A 49 8.15 16.60 -33.94
C ASP A 49 9.13 15.49 -34.38
N ASN A 50 8.99 15.02 -35.62
CA ASN A 50 9.80 13.93 -36.14
C ASN A 50 11.31 14.22 -36.15
N LYS A 51 11.72 15.50 -36.20
CA LYS A 51 13.13 15.90 -36.18
C LYS A 51 13.68 15.81 -34.76
N ALA A 52 12.90 16.24 -33.77
CA ALA A 52 13.20 16.08 -32.35
C ALA A 52 13.35 14.60 -31.98
N VAL A 53 12.40 13.74 -32.37
CA VAL A 53 12.48 12.29 -32.11
C VAL A 53 13.77 11.70 -32.66
N LYS A 54 14.10 11.97 -33.93
CA LYS A 54 15.36 11.49 -34.54
C LYS A 54 16.61 12.02 -33.84
N SER A 55 16.58 13.27 -33.37
CA SER A 55 17.71 13.88 -32.66
C SER A 55 17.89 13.24 -31.27
N ILE A 56 16.79 12.95 -30.57
CA ILE A 56 16.80 12.21 -29.30
C ILE A 56 17.38 10.81 -29.51
N GLU A 57 16.86 10.04 -30.47
CA GLU A 57 17.35 8.67 -30.75
C GLU A 57 18.84 8.65 -31.11
N ALA A 58 19.30 9.60 -31.93
CA ALA A 58 20.71 9.73 -32.31
C ALA A 58 21.60 10.02 -31.09
N ALA A 59 21.20 10.97 -30.24
CA ALA A 59 21.93 11.31 -29.02
C ALA A 59 22.00 10.12 -28.05
N LEU A 60 20.88 9.42 -27.85
CA LEU A 60 20.80 8.23 -27.00
C LEU A 60 21.68 7.10 -27.53
N LYS A 61 21.68 6.87 -28.85
CA LYS A 61 22.56 5.87 -29.49
C LYS A 61 24.03 6.22 -29.32
N ALA A 62 24.40 7.50 -29.41
CA ALA A 62 25.78 7.96 -29.24
C ALA A 62 26.33 7.70 -27.84
N VAL A 63 25.48 7.71 -26.81
CA VAL A 63 25.86 7.42 -25.41
C VAL A 63 25.61 5.95 -25.01
N GLY A 64 25.26 5.09 -25.97
CA GLY A 64 25.13 3.64 -25.75
C GLY A 64 23.84 3.20 -25.05
N ALA A 65 22.78 4.01 -25.06
CA ALA A 65 21.48 3.56 -24.55
C ALA A 65 20.92 2.42 -25.42
N THR A 66 20.24 1.47 -24.79
CA THR A 66 19.67 0.28 -25.43
C THR A 66 18.14 0.29 -25.38
N GLY A 67 17.56 1.00 -24.40
CA GLY A 67 16.12 0.95 -24.08
C GLY A 67 15.70 -0.28 -23.28
N SER A 68 16.67 -1.00 -22.70
CA SER A 68 16.41 -2.10 -21.77
C SER A 68 15.55 -1.64 -20.59
N ASN A 69 14.73 -2.55 -20.03
CA ASN A 69 13.75 -2.21 -19.00
C ASN A 69 14.37 -1.41 -17.83
N GLU A 70 13.73 -0.29 -17.48
CA GLU A 70 14.12 0.65 -16.42
C GLU A 70 15.51 1.31 -16.61
N GLN A 71 16.18 1.14 -17.77
CA GLN A 71 17.44 1.83 -18.07
C GLN A 71 17.19 3.33 -18.18
N LEU A 72 17.94 4.13 -17.42
CA LEU A 72 17.93 5.58 -17.52
C LEU A 72 19.09 6.07 -18.37
N THR A 73 18.84 7.04 -19.23
CA THR A 73 19.90 7.75 -19.98
C THR A 73 19.51 9.20 -20.14
N ARG A 74 20.39 10.12 -19.73
CA ARG A 74 20.16 11.56 -19.84
C ARG A 74 21.09 12.17 -20.88
N VAL A 75 20.52 12.93 -21.81
CA VAL A 75 21.26 13.59 -22.91
C VAL A 75 20.80 15.03 -23.07
N ALA A 76 21.69 15.90 -23.58
CA ALA A 76 21.30 17.20 -24.11
C ALA A 76 20.96 17.06 -25.60
N VAL A 77 19.90 17.73 -26.06
CA VAL A 77 19.47 17.69 -27.46
C VAL A 77 19.17 19.11 -27.91
N ASP A 78 19.96 19.60 -28.85
CA ASP A 78 19.83 20.95 -29.38
C ASP A 78 18.49 21.14 -30.10
N GLY A 79 17.92 22.34 -29.96
CA GLY A 79 16.67 22.73 -30.62
C GLY A 79 15.40 22.34 -29.87
N LEU A 80 15.49 21.63 -28.73
CA LEU A 80 14.37 21.47 -27.81
C LEU A 80 14.32 22.61 -26.79
N PRO A 81 13.13 23.06 -26.35
CA PRO A 81 12.99 24.16 -25.39
C PRO A 81 13.30 23.75 -23.93
N VAL A 82 13.88 22.57 -23.70
CA VAL A 82 14.13 21.96 -22.39
C VAL A 82 15.64 21.82 -22.14
N ALA A 83 16.06 21.75 -20.88
CA ALA A 83 17.48 21.66 -20.52
C ALA A 83 18.12 20.34 -20.93
N SER A 84 17.37 19.24 -20.87
CA SER A 84 17.85 17.90 -21.21
C SER A 84 16.69 16.93 -21.41
N VAL A 85 16.97 15.80 -22.05
CA VAL A 85 16.05 14.68 -22.22
C VAL A 85 16.51 13.54 -21.32
N LEU A 86 15.60 13.03 -20.49
CA LEU A 86 15.77 11.78 -19.76
C LEU A 86 14.97 10.68 -20.48
N ALA A 87 15.66 9.69 -21.01
CA ALA A 87 15.05 8.49 -21.55
C ALA A 87 14.95 7.43 -20.46
N VAL A 88 13.80 6.75 -20.40
CA VAL A 88 13.58 5.56 -19.57
C VAL A 88 13.20 4.37 -20.44
N GLY A 89 13.94 3.27 -20.28
CA GLY A 89 13.70 2.05 -21.01
C GLY A 89 12.43 1.33 -20.57
N LEU A 90 11.58 0.98 -21.52
CA LEU A 90 10.31 0.27 -21.30
C LEU A 90 10.42 -1.24 -21.57
N GLY A 91 11.59 -1.72 -22.01
CA GLY A 91 11.80 -3.14 -22.32
C GLY A 91 11.14 -3.57 -23.63
N SER A 92 10.67 -4.83 -23.69
CA SER A 92 10.04 -5.40 -24.88
C SER A 92 8.61 -4.91 -25.09
N ALA A 93 8.12 -4.96 -26.33
CA ALA A 93 6.79 -4.49 -26.71
C ALA A 93 5.64 -5.24 -26.00
N ASP A 94 5.86 -6.50 -25.63
CA ASP A 94 4.83 -7.38 -25.07
C ASP A 94 4.34 -6.97 -23.68
N ASN A 95 5.03 -6.03 -23.01
CA ASN A 95 4.79 -5.67 -21.60
C ASN A 95 4.56 -4.17 -21.38
N LEU A 96 3.96 -3.43 -22.33
CA LEU A 96 3.69 -1.99 -22.22
C LEU A 96 2.37 -1.62 -21.50
N GLY A 97 1.92 -2.46 -20.56
CA GLY A 97 0.73 -2.16 -19.75
C GLY A 97 0.94 -1.03 -18.74
N PRO A 98 -0.13 -0.60 -18.03
CA PRO A 98 -0.07 0.48 -17.03
C PRO A 98 1.04 0.31 -15.99
N GLU A 99 1.31 -0.91 -15.53
CA GLU A 99 2.38 -1.17 -14.55
C GLU A 99 3.79 -0.90 -15.11
N ALA A 100 4.05 -1.12 -16.40
CA ALA A 100 5.34 -0.77 -16.99
C ALA A 100 5.53 0.75 -17.05
N ILE A 101 4.49 1.50 -17.42
CA ILE A 101 4.49 2.96 -17.41
C ILE A 101 4.72 3.48 -15.98
N ARG A 102 4.02 2.93 -14.99
CA ARG A 102 4.15 3.31 -13.59
C ARG A 102 5.57 3.07 -13.07
N ARG A 103 6.17 1.90 -13.36
CA ARG A 103 7.56 1.59 -12.97
C ARG A 103 8.55 2.53 -13.63
N ALA A 104 8.45 2.75 -14.93
CA ALA A 104 9.31 3.65 -15.68
C ALA A 104 9.25 5.09 -15.14
N ALA A 105 8.03 5.60 -14.92
CA ALA A 105 7.79 6.89 -14.30
C ALA A 105 8.41 6.99 -12.89
N GLY A 106 8.27 5.94 -12.07
CA GLY A 106 8.87 5.91 -10.73
C GLY A 106 10.39 5.87 -10.69
N VAL A 107 11.00 5.11 -11.61
CA VAL A 107 12.46 5.08 -11.77
C VAL A 107 12.97 6.44 -12.22
N ALA A 108 12.29 7.07 -13.18
CA ALA A 108 12.63 8.40 -13.64
C ALA A 108 12.53 9.44 -12.51
N ALA A 109 11.41 9.51 -11.79
CA ALA A 109 11.21 10.46 -10.70
C ALA A 109 12.30 10.39 -9.62
N ARG A 110 12.71 9.18 -9.24
CA ARG A 110 13.78 8.98 -8.25
C ARG A 110 15.17 9.43 -8.71
N SER A 111 15.38 9.55 -10.02
CA SER A 111 16.66 10.03 -10.59
C SER A 111 16.70 11.56 -10.77
N LEU A 112 15.60 12.25 -10.49
CA LEU A 112 15.38 13.66 -10.81
C LEU A 112 15.52 14.56 -9.57
N ASP A 113 16.41 14.21 -8.63
CA ASP A 113 16.55 14.95 -7.36
C ASP A 113 16.78 16.46 -7.56
N ASN A 114 17.65 16.86 -8.48
CA ASN A 114 17.94 18.28 -8.77
C ASN A 114 17.09 18.88 -9.89
N VAL A 115 15.87 18.38 -10.08
CA VAL A 115 14.98 18.82 -11.15
C VAL A 115 13.63 19.19 -10.56
N GLU A 116 13.25 20.46 -10.72
CA GLU A 116 11.96 20.95 -10.23
C GLU A 116 10.83 20.78 -11.25
N THR A 117 11.14 20.85 -12.54
CA THR A 117 10.14 20.85 -13.62
C THR A 117 10.37 19.70 -14.59
N LEU A 118 9.32 18.92 -14.84
CA LEU A 118 9.32 17.79 -15.76
C LEU A 118 8.23 17.97 -16.82
N VAL A 119 8.54 17.63 -18.05
CA VAL A 119 7.56 17.40 -19.13
C VAL A 119 7.68 15.92 -19.51
N THR A 120 6.58 15.19 -19.69
CA THR A 120 6.65 13.74 -19.97
C THR A 120 5.74 13.32 -21.10
N THR A 121 6.21 12.43 -21.97
CA THR A 121 5.41 11.75 -23.00
C THR A 121 4.81 10.44 -22.51
N LEU A 122 5.21 9.92 -21.34
CA LEU A 122 4.65 8.66 -20.81
C LEU A 122 3.12 8.70 -20.63
N SER A 123 2.57 9.90 -20.41
CA SER A 123 1.13 10.14 -20.31
C SER A 123 0.37 10.01 -21.63
N GLU A 124 1.05 9.94 -22.78
CA GLU A 124 0.41 9.59 -24.06
C GLU A 124 -0.15 8.16 -24.02
N ARG A 125 0.46 7.26 -23.23
CA ARG A 125 0.00 5.90 -22.99
C ARG A 125 -1.04 5.82 -21.89
N ASP A 126 -0.68 6.35 -20.72
CA ASP A 126 -1.49 6.21 -19.52
C ASP A 126 -1.19 7.35 -18.54
N VAL A 127 -2.16 8.26 -18.39
CA VAL A 127 -2.09 9.40 -17.50
C VAL A 127 -2.05 8.97 -16.02
N ASP A 128 -2.94 8.06 -15.62
CA ASP A 128 -3.08 7.60 -14.22
C ASP A 128 -1.80 6.89 -13.75
N ALA A 129 -1.28 5.96 -14.55
CA ALA A 129 -0.04 5.25 -14.26
C ALA A 129 1.19 6.17 -14.23
N SER A 130 1.26 7.13 -15.15
CA SER A 130 2.35 8.12 -15.18
C SER A 130 2.36 8.98 -13.92
N VAL A 131 1.19 9.50 -13.50
CA VAL A 131 1.06 10.28 -12.27
C VAL A 131 1.43 9.44 -11.06
N GLN A 132 0.87 8.23 -10.93
CA GLN A 132 1.20 7.36 -9.79
C GLN A 132 2.69 7.04 -9.73
N GLY A 133 3.30 6.67 -10.86
CA GLY A 133 4.72 6.38 -10.91
C GLY A 133 5.57 7.57 -10.46
N LEU A 134 5.31 8.75 -11.01
CA LEU A 134 6.07 9.97 -10.69
C LEU A 134 5.94 10.36 -9.20
N VAL A 135 4.72 10.34 -8.66
CA VAL A 135 4.46 10.68 -7.25
C VAL A 135 5.11 9.65 -6.31
N LEU A 136 4.92 8.36 -6.58
CA LEU A 136 5.40 7.28 -5.72
C LEU A 136 6.92 7.08 -5.79
N GLY A 137 7.52 7.26 -6.97
CA GLY A 137 8.97 7.21 -7.15
C GLY A 137 9.69 8.42 -6.57
N GLY A 138 9.03 9.59 -6.58
CA GLY A 138 9.53 10.82 -5.96
C GLY A 138 9.30 10.92 -4.45
N TYR A 139 8.60 9.96 -3.84
CA TYR A 139 8.32 9.94 -2.41
C TYR A 139 9.61 9.97 -1.58
N ARG A 140 9.65 10.85 -0.58
CA ARG A 140 10.75 10.98 0.37
C ARG A 140 10.23 11.16 1.79
N PHE A 141 10.71 10.33 2.70
CA PHE A 141 10.46 10.47 4.12
C PHE A 141 11.64 11.16 4.81
N VAL A 142 11.48 12.43 5.16
CA VAL A 142 12.57 13.27 5.72
C VAL A 142 12.22 13.89 7.08
N ALA A 143 11.06 13.57 7.64
CA ALA A 143 10.50 14.23 8.83
C ALA A 143 11.42 14.23 10.06
N PHE A 144 12.28 13.22 10.20
CA PHE A 144 13.20 13.06 11.34
C PHE A 144 14.65 13.42 11.02
N ARG A 145 14.94 13.91 9.81
CA ARG A 145 16.29 14.34 9.43
C ARG A 145 16.53 15.78 9.87
N SER A 146 17.68 16.02 10.48
CA SER A 146 18.15 17.39 10.73
C SER A 146 18.47 18.10 9.41
N THR A 147 18.54 19.43 9.43
CA THR A 147 19.00 20.24 8.28
C THR A 147 20.39 19.85 7.77
N LYS A 148 21.22 19.19 8.59
CA LYS A 148 22.55 18.70 8.19
C LYS A 148 22.48 17.51 7.23
N THR A 149 21.44 16.68 7.33
CA THR A 149 21.34 15.38 6.61
C THR A 149 20.07 15.25 5.76
N ALA A 150 19.14 16.19 5.86
CA ALA A 150 18.00 16.30 4.97
C ALA A 150 18.49 16.57 3.51
N PRO A 151 17.76 16.07 2.49
CA PRO A 151 17.99 16.47 1.10
C PRO A 151 18.00 18.00 0.98
N LYS A 152 18.94 18.53 0.19
CA LYS A 152 19.08 19.98 -0.03
C LYS A 152 18.30 20.47 -1.24
N ASP A 153 17.96 19.55 -2.14
CA ASP A 153 17.12 19.79 -3.29
C ASP A 153 15.64 19.67 -2.90
N THR A 154 14.79 20.35 -3.67
CA THR A 154 13.34 20.32 -3.49
C THR A 154 12.68 19.14 -4.18
N GLY A 155 13.42 18.36 -4.99
CA GLY A 155 12.85 17.36 -5.90
C GLY A 155 11.88 17.96 -6.91
N LEU A 156 11.10 17.09 -7.56
CA LEU A 156 10.07 17.47 -8.53
C LEU A 156 8.97 18.32 -7.87
N GLN A 157 8.65 19.46 -8.49
CA GLN A 157 7.62 20.40 -8.04
C GLN A 157 6.48 20.54 -9.06
N LYS A 158 6.81 20.53 -10.36
CA LYS A 158 5.86 20.74 -11.46
C LYS A 158 6.03 19.69 -12.54
N VAL A 159 4.94 19.04 -12.92
CA VAL A 159 4.91 18.05 -13.99
C VAL A 159 3.89 18.48 -15.05
N THR A 160 4.34 18.52 -16.30
CA THR A 160 3.49 18.67 -17.47
C THR A 160 3.34 17.31 -18.16
N LEU A 161 2.11 16.79 -18.18
CA LEU A 161 1.74 15.55 -18.84
C LEU A 161 1.35 15.89 -20.28
N LEU A 162 2.08 15.34 -21.26
CA LEU A 162 1.71 15.46 -22.66
C LEU A 162 0.62 14.44 -23.01
N VAL A 163 -0.49 14.92 -23.56
CA VAL A 163 -1.69 14.14 -23.90
C VAL A 163 -2.26 14.59 -25.24
N GLY A 164 -2.89 13.66 -25.98
CA GLY A 164 -3.47 13.95 -27.30
C GLY A 164 -4.59 15.00 -27.26
N ASP A 165 -5.31 15.07 -26.15
CA ASP A 165 -6.36 16.04 -25.89
C ASP A 165 -6.41 16.39 -24.39
N LYS A 166 -7.00 17.54 -24.03
CA LYS A 166 -7.19 17.97 -22.63
C LYS A 166 -8.62 17.71 -22.14
N GLY A 167 -9.27 16.69 -22.69
CA GLY A 167 -10.64 16.34 -22.40
C GLY A 167 -10.84 15.88 -20.96
N ARG A 168 -12.11 15.75 -20.61
CA ARG A 168 -12.55 15.36 -19.26
C ARG A 168 -11.91 14.05 -18.78
N ALA A 169 -11.79 13.06 -19.66
CA ALA A 169 -11.21 11.76 -19.32
C ALA A 169 -9.74 11.87 -18.85
N GLN A 170 -8.91 12.70 -19.50
CA GLN A 170 -7.52 12.88 -19.10
C GLN A 170 -7.40 13.61 -17.76
N LYS A 171 -8.29 14.56 -17.50
CA LYS A 171 -8.35 15.24 -16.21
C LYS A 171 -8.76 14.27 -15.10
N GLU A 172 -9.80 13.47 -15.31
CA GLU A 172 -10.26 12.46 -14.35
C GLU A 172 -9.17 11.41 -14.07
N ALA A 173 -8.44 10.95 -15.09
CA ALA A 173 -7.30 10.04 -14.91
C ALA A 173 -6.14 10.67 -14.13
N MET A 174 -5.84 11.95 -14.38
CA MET A 174 -4.81 12.69 -13.63
C MET A 174 -5.19 12.85 -12.15
N ASP A 175 -6.43 13.29 -11.89
CA ASP A 175 -6.95 13.53 -10.54
C ASP A 175 -7.03 12.21 -9.76
N ARG A 176 -7.48 11.12 -10.40
CA ARG A 176 -7.49 9.77 -9.81
C ARG A 176 -6.07 9.29 -9.50
N GLY A 177 -5.14 9.39 -10.44
CA GLY A 177 -3.76 8.96 -10.25
C GLY A 177 -3.08 9.67 -9.07
N LEU A 178 -3.33 10.98 -8.93
CA LEU A 178 -2.83 11.78 -7.81
C LEU A 178 -3.46 11.35 -6.48
N ALA A 179 -4.77 11.12 -6.45
CA ALA A 179 -5.46 10.69 -5.24
C ALA A 179 -4.96 9.33 -4.75
N VAL A 180 -4.85 8.34 -5.65
CA VAL A 180 -4.33 7.00 -5.35
C VAL A 180 -2.90 7.07 -4.82
N ALA A 181 -2.02 7.80 -5.52
CA ALA A 181 -0.62 7.91 -5.10
C ALA A 181 -0.45 8.62 -3.75
N SER A 182 -1.29 9.62 -3.47
CA SER A 182 -1.29 10.33 -2.18
C SER A 182 -1.77 9.43 -1.04
N ALA A 183 -2.74 8.55 -1.28
CA ALA A 183 -3.17 7.56 -0.29
C ALA A 183 -2.05 6.55 0.02
N VAL A 184 -1.38 6.03 -1.01
CA VAL A 184 -0.19 5.17 -0.82
C VAL A 184 0.90 5.92 -0.04
N ALA A 185 1.19 7.18 -0.39
CA ALA A 185 2.16 7.99 0.36
C ALA A 185 1.76 8.19 1.83
N THR A 186 0.47 8.35 2.14
CA THR A 186 -0.05 8.42 3.51
C THR A 186 0.24 7.13 4.28
N ALA A 187 -0.01 5.97 3.67
CA ALA A 187 0.33 4.69 4.28
C ALA A 187 1.85 4.55 4.51
N ARG A 188 2.67 5.02 3.57
CA ARG A 188 4.14 5.05 3.72
C ARG A 188 4.58 5.99 4.84
N ASP A 189 3.96 7.15 5.00
CA ASP A 189 4.29 8.09 6.07
C ASP A 189 4.04 7.45 7.45
N PHE A 190 2.92 6.74 7.62
CA PHE A 190 2.67 5.99 8.86
C PHE A 190 3.72 4.90 9.09
N VAL A 191 3.95 4.02 8.11
CA VAL A 191 4.91 2.90 8.23
C VAL A 191 6.35 3.36 8.47
N ASN A 192 6.76 4.48 7.89
CA ASN A 192 8.12 5.01 8.07
C ASN A 192 8.29 5.83 9.35
N THR A 193 7.18 6.20 10.02
CA THR A 193 7.28 6.93 11.27
C THR A 193 7.82 6.02 12.38
N PRO A 194 8.88 6.41 13.09
CA PRO A 194 9.44 5.59 14.16
C PRO A 194 8.42 5.32 15.28
N PRO A 195 8.51 4.16 15.95
CA PRO A 195 7.58 3.73 16.99
C PRO A 195 7.63 4.67 18.20
N SER A 196 8.75 5.38 18.41
CA SER A 196 8.83 6.44 19.42
C SER A 196 7.83 7.58 19.19
N HIS A 197 7.40 7.80 17.94
CA HIS A 197 6.51 8.89 17.53
C HIS A 197 5.15 8.42 17.00
N LEU A 198 4.97 7.13 16.69
CA LEU A 198 3.70 6.56 16.23
C LEU A 198 3.29 5.33 17.07
N PHE A 199 3.06 5.56 18.36
CA PHE A 199 2.48 4.59 19.28
C PHE A 199 0.94 4.61 19.22
N PRO A 200 0.20 3.64 19.81
CA PRO A 200 -1.22 3.42 19.52
C PRO A 200 -2.11 4.66 19.67
N ALA A 201 -1.96 5.41 20.76
CA ALA A 201 -2.76 6.63 20.99
C ALA A 201 -2.45 7.76 19.99
N GLU A 202 -1.18 7.94 19.58
CA GLU A 202 -0.82 8.95 18.58
C GLU A 202 -1.24 8.52 17.17
N PHE A 203 -1.15 7.22 16.87
CA PHE A 203 -1.64 6.69 15.60
C PHE A 203 -3.16 6.89 15.47
N ALA A 204 -3.92 6.54 16.51
CA ALA A 204 -5.37 6.76 16.56
C ALA A 204 -5.75 8.25 16.39
N LYS A 205 -5.00 9.16 17.04
CA LYS A 205 -5.19 10.60 16.91
C LYS A 205 -4.96 11.09 15.48
N GLN A 206 -3.90 10.64 14.82
CA GLN A 206 -3.61 11.03 13.44
C GLN A 206 -4.64 10.46 12.45
N ALA A 207 -5.03 9.20 12.61
CA ALA A 207 -6.10 8.58 11.83
C ALA A 207 -7.41 9.38 11.96
N LYS A 208 -7.80 9.75 13.19
CA LYS A 208 -8.97 10.58 13.47
C LYS A 208 -8.90 11.94 12.77
N ALA A 209 -7.75 12.61 12.84
CA ALA A 209 -7.57 13.93 12.24
C ALA A 209 -7.72 13.88 10.71
N LEU A 210 -7.09 12.90 10.05
CA LEU A 210 -7.22 12.72 8.59
C LEU A 210 -8.64 12.34 8.19
N ALA A 211 -9.28 11.42 8.92
CA ALA A 211 -10.64 10.98 8.61
C ALA A 211 -11.68 12.10 8.78
N THR A 212 -11.58 12.89 9.86
CA THR A 212 -12.46 14.03 10.09
C THR A 212 -12.34 15.07 8.97
N ALA A 213 -11.13 15.29 8.44
CA ALA A 213 -10.91 16.22 7.32
C ALA A 213 -11.59 15.78 6.01
N GLU A 214 -11.85 14.48 5.85
CA GLU A 214 -12.60 13.91 4.71
C GLU A 214 -14.10 13.72 5.02
N GLY A 215 -14.59 14.19 6.18
CA GLY A 215 -15.98 14.04 6.59
C GLY A 215 -16.37 12.61 7.00
N ILE A 216 -15.40 11.76 7.34
CA ILE A 216 -15.62 10.39 7.80
C ILE A 216 -15.95 10.40 9.30
N GLU A 217 -16.93 9.58 9.70
CA GLU A 217 -17.29 9.39 11.11
C GLU A 217 -16.20 8.57 11.81
N VAL A 218 -15.80 8.99 13.02
CA VAL A 218 -14.69 8.37 13.77
C VAL A 218 -15.10 8.03 15.20
N GLU A 219 -14.87 6.78 15.57
CA GLU A 219 -14.95 6.27 16.94
C GLU A 219 -13.56 5.77 17.37
N VAL A 220 -13.16 6.04 18.61
CA VAL A 220 -11.89 5.55 19.17
C VAL A 220 -12.17 5.01 20.56
N LEU A 221 -11.85 3.74 20.78
CA LEU A 221 -11.93 3.11 22.10
C LEU A 221 -10.54 3.10 22.75
N ASP A 222 -10.48 3.52 24.00
CA ASP A 222 -9.30 3.39 24.86
C ASP A 222 -9.21 2.02 25.55
N GLU A 223 -8.13 1.79 26.29
CA GLU A 223 -7.90 0.50 26.95
C GLU A 223 -8.95 0.11 27.99
N LYS A 224 -9.60 1.10 28.62
CA LYS A 224 -10.63 0.86 29.64
C LYS A 224 -11.94 0.50 28.96
N GLU A 225 -12.28 1.20 27.89
CA GLU A 225 -13.44 0.90 27.05
C GLU A 225 -13.31 -0.49 26.42
N LEU A 226 -12.13 -0.83 25.89
CA LEU A 226 -11.82 -2.15 25.34
C LEU A 226 -11.96 -3.26 26.39
N ALA A 227 -11.36 -3.08 27.57
CA ALA A 227 -11.46 -4.06 28.65
C ALA A 227 -12.90 -4.25 29.14
N LYS A 228 -13.66 -3.16 29.25
CA LYS A 228 -15.08 -3.20 29.65
C LYS A 228 -15.95 -3.89 28.61
N ALA A 229 -15.66 -3.71 27.32
CA ALA A 229 -16.43 -4.28 26.22
C ALA A 229 -16.01 -5.72 25.87
N GLY A 230 -14.95 -6.27 26.47
CA GLY A 230 -14.57 -7.67 26.29
C GLY A 230 -13.59 -7.95 25.14
N TYR A 231 -12.84 -6.94 24.68
CA TYR A 231 -11.81 -7.10 23.65
C TYR A 231 -10.53 -7.74 24.20
N GLY A 232 -10.60 -9.01 24.62
CA GLY A 232 -9.52 -9.68 25.33
C GLY A 232 -8.27 -9.94 24.49
N GLY A 233 -8.39 -10.08 23.17
CA GLY A 233 -7.26 -10.18 22.25
C GLY A 233 -6.45 -8.87 22.19
N ILE A 234 -7.14 -7.74 21.96
CA ILE A 234 -6.50 -6.42 21.90
C ILE A 234 -5.88 -6.03 23.26
N VAL A 235 -6.63 -6.22 24.35
CA VAL A 235 -6.16 -5.91 25.71
C VAL A 235 -5.02 -6.85 26.11
N GLY A 236 -5.13 -8.14 25.81
CA GLY A 236 -4.13 -9.16 26.14
C GLY A 236 -2.77 -8.90 25.49
N VAL A 237 -2.76 -8.47 24.23
CA VAL A 237 -1.53 -8.08 23.52
C VAL A 237 -0.99 -6.75 24.04
N GLY A 238 -1.85 -5.74 24.20
CA GLY A 238 -1.41 -4.37 24.54
C GLY A 238 -1.04 -4.14 26.00
N LYS A 239 -1.48 -4.98 26.95
CA LYS A 239 -1.23 -4.79 28.40
C LYS A 239 0.25 -4.81 28.80
N GLY A 240 1.13 -5.31 27.93
CA GLY A 240 2.57 -5.32 28.14
C GLY A 240 3.23 -3.95 27.99
N SER A 241 2.62 -3.03 27.24
CA SER A 241 3.20 -1.72 26.95
C SER A 241 2.74 -0.62 27.92
N SER A 242 3.62 0.35 28.15
CA SER A 242 3.28 1.64 28.79
C SER A 242 2.42 2.56 27.89
N ARG A 243 2.26 2.20 26.62
CA ARG A 243 1.47 2.91 25.60
C ARG A 243 0.26 2.03 25.26
N PRO A 244 -0.86 2.21 26.00
CA PRO A 244 -1.96 1.26 26.00
C PRO A 244 -2.65 1.12 24.63
N PRO A 245 -3.33 -0.02 24.37
CA PRO A 245 -3.95 -0.31 23.08
C PRO A 245 -5.13 0.62 22.76
N ARG A 246 -5.49 0.70 21.48
CA ARG A 246 -6.63 1.46 20.96
C ARG A 246 -7.39 0.64 19.92
N LEU A 247 -8.66 0.94 19.72
CA LEU A 247 -9.39 0.53 18.52
C LEU A 247 -9.91 1.78 17.83
N VAL A 248 -9.66 1.91 16.54
CA VAL A 248 -10.20 3.02 15.72
C VAL A 248 -11.22 2.45 14.75
N ARG A 249 -12.40 3.07 14.71
CA ARG A 249 -13.43 2.79 13.73
C ARG A 249 -13.66 4.02 12.84
N LEU A 250 -13.60 3.83 11.52
CA LEU A 250 -13.80 4.86 10.52
C LEU A 250 -14.96 4.46 9.61
N THR A 251 -16.02 5.27 9.58
CA THR A 251 -17.25 4.97 8.83
C THR A 251 -17.47 5.98 7.72
N TYR A 252 -17.23 5.55 6.48
CA TYR A 252 -17.59 6.28 5.27
C TYR A 252 -18.91 5.75 4.72
N ARG A 253 -19.88 6.64 4.47
CA ARG A 253 -21.18 6.31 3.90
C ARG A 253 -21.33 6.93 2.51
N GLY A 254 -21.14 6.13 1.46
CA GLY A 254 -21.07 6.63 0.08
C GLY A 254 -22.41 7.01 -0.57
N ASN A 255 -23.53 6.60 0.02
CA ASN A 255 -24.86 6.80 -0.55
C ASN A 255 -25.76 7.78 0.22
N GLN A 256 -25.21 8.63 1.09
CA GLN A 256 -26.03 9.65 1.77
C GLN A 256 -26.72 10.58 0.75
N GLY A 257 -28.05 10.56 0.72
CA GLY A 257 -28.87 11.47 -0.08
C GLY A 257 -29.34 11.00 -1.46
N LYS A 258 -28.97 9.78 -1.92
CA LYS A 258 -29.55 9.17 -3.14
C LYS A 258 -30.54 8.08 -2.75
N LYS A 259 -31.71 8.01 -3.42
CA LYS A 259 -32.74 6.97 -3.16
C LYS A 259 -32.06 5.61 -3.09
N ALA A 260 -32.12 4.98 -1.91
CA ALA A 260 -31.38 3.77 -1.55
C ALA A 260 -31.53 2.68 -2.61
N ARG A 261 -30.57 2.60 -3.54
CA ARG A 261 -30.09 1.30 -3.99
C ARG A 261 -29.23 0.80 -2.84
N SER A 262 -29.47 -0.43 -2.38
CA SER A 262 -28.66 -1.11 -1.36
C SER A 262 -27.18 -0.86 -1.66
N SER A 263 -26.50 -0.01 -0.87
CA SER A 263 -25.04 0.08 -0.92
C SER A 263 -24.53 -1.29 -0.50
N LYS A 264 -23.57 -1.83 -1.25
CA LYS A 264 -22.73 -2.87 -0.68
C LYS A 264 -21.99 -2.30 0.52
N LYS A 265 -21.93 -3.08 1.60
CA LYS A 265 -21.24 -2.72 2.83
C LYS A 265 -19.95 -3.52 2.90
N VAL A 266 -18.82 -2.82 2.95
CA VAL A 266 -17.49 -3.43 3.01
C VAL A 266 -16.84 -3.11 4.35
N ALA A 267 -16.51 -4.17 5.10
CA ALA A 267 -15.69 -4.09 6.29
C ALA A 267 -14.20 -4.17 5.91
N LEU A 268 -13.39 -3.26 6.44
CA LEU A 268 -11.93 -3.31 6.32
C LEU A 268 -11.30 -3.49 7.70
N VAL A 269 -10.37 -4.43 7.86
CA VAL A 269 -9.66 -4.65 9.12
C VAL A 269 -8.15 -4.62 8.90
N GLY A 270 -7.41 -3.84 9.68
CA GLY A 270 -5.97 -3.67 9.47
C GLY A 270 -5.17 -3.88 10.75
N LYS A 271 -4.22 -4.82 10.75
CA LYS A 271 -3.30 -5.04 11.90
C LYS A 271 -2.53 -3.76 12.20
N GLY A 272 -2.65 -3.25 13.43
CA GLY A 272 -2.00 -2.03 13.91
C GLY A 272 -1.01 -2.25 15.05
N ILE A 273 -0.11 -3.24 14.94
CA ILE A 273 0.96 -3.39 15.93
C ILE A 273 2.03 -2.33 15.66
N THR A 274 2.06 -1.29 16.49
CA THR A 274 2.95 -0.14 16.32
C THR A 274 4.43 -0.45 16.56
N PHE A 275 4.69 -1.48 17.36
CA PHE A 275 5.99 -2.12 17.47
C PHE A 275 5.81 -3.54 18.02
N ASP A 276 6.55 -4.50 17.46
CA ASP A 276 6.48 -5.91 17.84
C ASP A 276 7.85 -6.45 18.26
N THR A 277 8.02 -6.71 19.56
CA THR A 277 9.19 -7.41 20.07
C THR A 277 9.00 -8.93 20.08
N GLY A 278 7.78 -9.41 19.83
CA GLY A 278 7.30 -10.77 20.11
C GLY A 278 6.80 -11.00 21.53
N GLY A 279 6.78 -9.98 22.39
CA GLY A 279 6.41 -10.10 23.80
C GLY A 279 7.40 -10.98 24.59
N ILE A 280 6.88 -11.94 25.36
CA ILE A 280 7.70 -12.90 26.14
C ILE A 280 8.42 -13.91 25.23
N SER A 281 7.77 -14.32 24.13
CA SER A 281 8.38 -15.05 23.01
C SER A 281 9.24 -14.12 22.16
N ILE A 282 10.29 -13.56 22.77
CA ILE A 282 11.09 -12.47 22.18
C ILE A 282 11.69 -12.83 20.81
N LYS A 283 11.58 -11.92 19.85
CA LYS A 283 12.24 -12.04 18.54
C LYS A 283 13.77 -11.93 18.69
N PRO A 284 14.54 -12.54 17.77
CA PRO A 284 15.97 -12.24 17.64
C PRO A 284 16.23 -10.75 17.39
N ALA A 285 17.38 -10.26 17.83
CA ALA A 285 17.74 -8.84 17.70
C ALA A 285 17.87 -8.37 16.23
N GLY A 286 18.38 -9.24 15.35
CA GLY A 286 18.60 -8.89 13.95
C GLY A 286 17.28 -8.68 13.20
N GLY A 287 17.08 -7.48 12.65
CA GLY A 287 15.90 -7.13 11.86
C GLY A 287 14.72 -6.60 12.68
N MET A 288 14.80 -6.63 14.02
CA MET A 288 13.75 -6.12 14.92
C MET A 288 13.52 -4.61 14.72
N GLU A 289 14.53 -3.86 14.27
CA GLU A 289 14.40 -2.45 13.92
C GLU A 289 13.42 -2.18 12.76
N ASN A 290 13.07 -3.21 11.97
CA ASN A 290 12.07 -3.10 10.92
C ASN A 290 10.64 -3.40 11.41
N MET A 291 10.45 -3.83 12.67
CA MET A 291 9.12 -4.10 13.25
C MET A 291 8.30 -2.82 13.48
N THR A 292 8.83 -1.66 13.08
CA THR A 292 8.05 -0.44 12.86
C THR A 292 7.00 -0.62 11.77
N SER A 293 7.20 -1.57 10.85
CA SER A 293 6.28 -1.85 9.76
C SER A 293 5.12 -2.75 10.15
N ASP A 294 5.05 -3.23 11.39
CA ASP A 294 4.06 -4.22 11.82
C ASP A 294 2.63 -3.68 11.99
N MET A 295 2.46 -2.41 11.61
CA MET A 295 1.20 -1.68 11.47
C MET A 295 0.88 -1.35 10.00
N GLY A 296 1.58 -1.97 9.04
CA GLY A 296 1.39 -1.72 7.60
C GLY A 296 -0.02 -2.02 7.10
N GLY A 297 -0.68 -3.04 7.67
CA GLY A 297 -2.08 -3.35 7.39
C GLY A 297 -3.03 -2.23 7.83
N ALA A 298 -2.88 -1.74 9.07
CA ALA A 298 -3.63 -0.58 9.58
C ALA A 298 -3.40 0.67 8.73
N ALA A 299 -2.14 0.96 8.37
CA ALA A 299 -1.80 2.10 7.52
C ALA A 299 -2.53 2.06 6.17
N ALA A 300 -2.56 0.88 5.54
CA ALA A 300 -3.23 0.68 4.27
C ALA A 300 -4.75 0.83 4.38
N VAL A 301 -5.37 0.21 5.39
CA VAL A 301 -6.82 0.32 5.63
C VAL A 301 -7.24 1.77 5.86
N ILE A 302 -6.55 2.49 6.74
CA ILE A 302 -6.83 3.91 6.98
C ILE A 302 -6.73 4.70 5.67
N ALA A 303 -5.63 4.56 4.94
CA ALA A 303 -5.41 5.29 3.69
C ALA A 303 -6.49 5.00 2.63
N VAL A 304 -6.93 3.75 2.51
CA VAL A 304 -7.97 3.35 1.55
C VAL A 304 -9.34 3.88 1.95
N THR A 305 -9.69 3.89 3.24
CA THR A 305 -10.96 4.49 3.68
C THR A 305 -11.01 5.98 3.38
N LEU A 306 -9.91 6.71 3.60
CA LEU A 306 -9.78 8.12 3.21
C LEU A 306 -9.94 8.30 1.69
N LEU A 307 -9.30 7.42 0.91
CA LEU A 307 -9.34 7.46 -0.55
C LEU A 307 -10.75 7.18 -1.09
N ALA A 308 -11.46 6.21 -0.52
CA ALA A 308 -12.83 5.87 -0.89
C ALA A 308 -13.78 7.07 -0.70
N ALA A 309 -13.63 7.81 0.41
CA ALA A 309 -14.39 9.03 0.66
C ALA A 309 -14.04 10.14 -0.33
N ARG A 310 -12.74 10.39 -0.55
CA ARG A 310 -12.25 11.43 -1.47
C ARG A 310 -12.69 11.18 -2.92
N GLN A 311 -12.75 9.92 -3.34
CA GLN A 311 -13.22 9.50 -4.66
C GLN A 311 -14.75 9.29 -4.71
N GLN A 312 -15.45 9.52 -3.60
CA GLN A 312 -16.91 9.45 -3.50
C GLN A 312 -17.46 8.11 -3.98
N LEU A 313 -16.81 6.99 -3.61
CA LEU A 313 -17.25 5.67 -4.04
C LEU A 313 -18.68 5.39 -3.54
N PRO A 314 -19.57 4.80 -4.37
CA PRO A 314 -20.99 4.63 -4.05
C PRO A 314 -21.27 3.37 -3.20
N LEU A 315 -20.47 3.13 -2.17
CA LEU A 315 -20.60 2.02 -1.23
C LEU A 315 -20.31 2.48 0.21
N ASP A 316 -20.67 1.67 1.19
CA ASP A 316 -20.37 1.96 2.60
C ASP A 316 -19.08 1.22 2.99
N VAL A 317 -18.11 1.94 3.58
CA VAL A 317 -16.85 1.37 4.07
C VAL A 317 -16.76 1.60 5.57
N ILE A 318 -16.61 0.52 6.33
CA ILE A 318 -16.38 0.58 7.77
C ILE A 318 -15.02 -0.05 8.06
N ALA A 319 -14.02 0.78 8.36
CA ALA A 319 -12.72 0.30 8.81
C ALA A 319 -12.71 0.11 10.32
N THR A 320 -12.22 -1.05 10.78
CA THR A 320 -12.00 -1.39 12.18
C THR A 320 -10.52 -1.71 12.38
N VAL A 321 -9.78 -0.84 13.06
CA VAL A 321 -8.31 -0.86 13.11
C VAL A 321 -7.84 -1.05 14.54
N PRO A 322 -7.54 -2.30 14.96
CA PRO A 322 -6.99 -2.58 16.28
C PRO A 322 -5.53 -2.15 16.36
N MET A 323 -5.15 -1.47 17.44
CA MET A 323 -3.81 -0.95 17.64
C MET A 323 -3.25 -1.37 19.00
N ALA A 324 -2.03 -1.88 19.00
CA ALA A 324 -1.30 -2.24 20.22
C ALA A 324 0.21 -2.07 20.02
N GLU A 325 0.97 -2.23 21.10
CA GLU A 325 2.43 -2.35 21.08
C GLU A 325 2.77 -3.63 21.87
N ASN A 326 3.39 -4.61 21.23
CA ASN A 326 3.67 -5.92 21.84
C ASN A 326 5.04 -5.90 22.50
N MET A 327 5.07 -5.81 23.83
CA MET A 327 6.27 -5.55 24.63
C MET A 327 6.41 -6.58 25.76
N PRO A 328 7.62 -7.05 26.10
CA PRO A 328 7.87 -7.76 27.34
C PRO A 328 7.74 -6.80 28.51
N SER A 329 7.05 -7.21 29.57
CA SER A 329 6.99 -6.48 30.83
C SER A 329 6.43 -7.39 31.93
N SER A 330 6.40 -6.89 33.17
CA SER A 330 5.75 -7.60 34.29
C SER A 330 4.24 -7.79 34.11
N THR A 331 3.61 -7.06 33.18
CA THR A 331 2.18 -7.13 32.89
C THR A 331 1.86 -7.80 31.56
N ALA A 332 2.87 -8.19 30.79
CA ALA A 332 2.71 -8.82 29.48
C ALA A 332 1.96 -10.16 29.55
N GLN A 333 1.25 -10.51 28.48
CA GLN A 333 0.73 -11.86 28.31
C GLN A 333 1.88 -12.87 28.22
N ARG A 334 1.62 -14.11 28.63
CA ARG A 334 2.61 -15.19 28.66
C ARG A 334 2.14 -16.39 27.84
N PRO A 335 3.08 -17.19 27.30
CA PRO A 335 2.75 -18.54 26.85
C PRO A 335 2.00 -19.33 27.94
N GLY A 336 0.87 -19.91 27.58
CA GLY A 336 -0.05 -20.63 28.47
C GLY A 336 -1.16 -19.79 29.10
N ASP A 337 -1.16 -18.46 28.93
CA ASP A 337 -2.33 -17.65 29.30
C ASP A 337 -3.52 -18.00 28.40
N VAL A 338 -4.74 -17.95 28.95
CA VAL A 338 -6.00 -18.02 28.19
C VAL A 338 -6.64 -16.64 28.17
N LEU A 339 -7.00 -16.15 26.99
CA LEU A 339 -7.78 -14.93 26.81
C LEU A 339 -9.16 -15.25 26.21
N THR A 340 -10.09 -14.31 26.32
CA THR A 340 -11.45 -14.42 25.76
C THR A 340 -11.62 -13.31 24.73
N GLN A 341 -11.91 -13.68 23.48
CA GLN A 341 -12.20 -12.74 22.40
C GLN A 341 -13.59 -12.10 22.58
N LEU A 342 -13.87 -11.07 21.80
CA LEU A 342 -15.11 -10.31 21.84
C LEU A 342 -16.39 -11.16 21.69
N ASP A 343 -16.34 -12.25 20.92
CA ASP A 343 -17.46 -13.18 20.70
C ASP A 343 -17.61 -14.22 21.83
N GLY A 344 -16.70 -14.22 22.80
CA GLY A 344 -16.65 -15.19 23.89
C GLY A 344 -15.72 -16.38 23.65
N THR A 345 -15.12 -16.52 22.46
CA THR A 345 -14.21 -17.62 22.14
C THR A 345 -12.95 -17.54 23.00
N THR A 346 -12.58 -18.64 23.65
CA THR A 346 -11.38 -18.70 24.50
C THR A 346 -10.14 -19.17 23.72
N ILE A 347 -9.02 -18.47 23.88
CA ILE A 347 -7.77 -18.71 23.15
C ILE A 347 -6.62 -18.99 24.10
N GLU A 348 -6.01 -20.17 23.99
CA GLU A 348 -4.72 -20.47 24.61
C GLU A 348 -3.59 -19.80 23.82
N VAL A 349 -2.89 -18.86 24.45
CA VAL A 349 -1.76 -18.17 23.85
C VAL A 349 -0.53 -19.05 24.03
N ILE A 350 -0.11 -19.77 22.99
CA ILE A 350 1.10 -20.61 23.02
C ILE A 350 2.34 -19.80 22.62
N ASN A 351 2.17 -18.82 21.71
CA ASN A 351 3.24 -17.96 21.26
C ASN A 351 2.82 -16.49 21.26
N THR A 352 3.48 -15.64 22.06
CA THR A 352 3.16 -14.21 22.14
C THR A 352 3.67 -13.39 20.95
N ASP A 353 4.47 -14.00 20.07
CA ASP A 353 4.92 -13.47 18.76
C ASP A 353 3.92 -13.75 17.63
N ALA A 354 2.78 -14.35 17.98
CA ALA A 354 1.62 -14.49 17.12
C ALA A 354 0.48 -13.60 17.64
N GLU A 355 0.82 -12.35 17.95
CA GLU A 355 -0.06 -11.32 18.51
C GLU A 355 -1.03 -10.73 17.49
N GLY A 356 -0.60 -10.57 16.23
CA GLY A 356 -1.39 -9.91 15.20
C GLY A 356 -2.76 -10.55 15.00
N ARG A 357 -2.81 -11.89 14.96
CA ARG A 357 -4.07 -12.64 14.80
C ARG A 357 -5.00 -12.48 16.00
N LEU A 358 -4.46 -12.29 17.22
CA LEU A 358 -5.26 -12.10 18.43
C LEU A 358 -6.02 -10.77 18.38
N ILE A 359 -5.34 -9.69 17.98
CA ILE A 359 -5.99 -8.38 17.86
C ILE A 359 -6.93 -8.29 16.66
N LEU A 360 -6.63 -9.03 15.58
CA LEU A 360 -7.46 -9.10 14.38
C LEU A 360 -8.76 -9.86 14.64
N ALA A 361 -8.73 -10.97 15.38
CA ALA A 361 -9.93 -11.74 15.73
C ALA A 361 -10.99 -10.85 16.40
N ASP A 362 -10.62 -10.12 17.45
CA ASP A 362 -11.46 -9.12 18.12
C ASP A 362 -12.04 -8.07 17.14
N ALA A 363 -11.21 -7.58 16.22
CA ALA A 363 -11.60 -6.57 15.25
C ALA A 363 -12.52 -7.14 14.14
N ILE A 364 -12.29 -8.38 13.70
CA ILE A 364 -13.12 -9.09 12.72
C ILE A 364 -14.50 -9.34 13.33
N VAL A 365 -14.58 -9.86 14.55
CA VAL A 365 -15.86 -10.03 15.26
C VAL A 365 -16.62 -8.71 15.30
N ARG A 366 -15.95 -7.63 15.71
CA ARG A 366 -16.58 -6.31 15.78
C ARG A 366 -17.04 -5.80 14.40
N ALA A 367 -16.25 -6.03 13.36
CA ALA A 367 -16.59 -5.62 12.00
C ALA A 367 -17.79 -6.42 11.46
N CYS A 368 -17.88 -7.71 11.77
CA CYS A 368 -19.01 -8.56 11.40
C CYS A 368 -20.33 -8.16 12.07
N GLN A 369 -20.30 -7.55 13.27
CA GLN A 369 -21.50 -6.98 13.91
C GLN A 369 -22.12 -5.83 13.11
N ASP A 370 -21.38 -5.22 12.20
CA ASP A 370 -21.92 -4.22 11.28
C ASP A 370 -22.59 -4.87 10.05
N GLU A 371 -22.69 -6.20 9.96
CA GLU A 371 -23.32 -6.98 8.88
C GLU A 371 -22.83 -6.60 7.47
N PRO A 372 -21.52 -6.76 7.17
CA PRO A 372 -20.96 -6.45 5.86
C PRO A 372 -21.28 -7.54 4.82
N ASP A 373 -21.38 -7.15 3.55
CA ASP A 373 -21.39 -8.10 2.44
C ASP A 373 -19.99 -8.70 2.22
N TYR A 374 -18.96 -7.85 2.37
CA TYR A 374 -17.56 -8.19 2.14
C TYR A 374 -16.70 -7.77 3.33
N LEU A 375 -15.76 -8.60 3.75
CA LEU A 375 -14.74 -8.29 4.74
C LEU A 375 -13.35 -8.51 4.13
N ILE A 376 -12.52 -7.46 4.16
CA ILE A 376 -11.12 -7.56 3.78
C ILE A 376 -10.28 -7.22 5.00
N ASP A 377 -9.49 -8.18 5.47
CA ASP A 377 -8.47 -7.91 6.47
C ASP A 377 -7.07 -7.97 5.88
N THR A 378 -6.14 -7.17 6.40
CA THR A 378 -4.76 -7.16 5.94
C THR A 378 -3.78 -6.96 7.10
N ALA A 379 -2.68 -7.70 7.04
CA ALA A 379 -1.72 -7.72 8.12
C ALA A 379 -0.34 -8.16 7.66
N THR A 380 0.69 -7.64 8.32
CA THR A 380 2.04 -8.21 8.34
C THR A 380 2.04 -9.43 9.27
N LEU A 381 1.37 -10.52 8.86
CA LEU A 381 0.93 -11.53 9.83
C LEU A 381 1.95 -12.63 10.07
N THR A 382 2.60 -13.14 9.02
CA THR A 382 3.42 -14.33 9.15
C THR A 382 4.78 -14.23 8.45
N GLY A 383 5.84 -14.63 9.15
CA GLY A 383 7.13 -14.91 8.49
C GLY A 383 7.05 -16.04 7.46
N ALA A 384 6.04 -16.91 7.57
CA ALA A 384 5.77 -17.99 6.62
C ALA A 384 5.35 -17.47 5.22
N GLN A 385 4.63 -16.34 5.14
CA GLN A 385 4.35 -15.66 3.86
C GLN A 385 5.65 -15.31 3.15
N VAL A 386 6.62 -14.72 3.87
CA VAL A 386 7.92 -14.34 3.31
C VAL A 386 8.68 -15.55 2.78
N VAL A 387 8.66 -16.68 3.51
CA VAL A 387 9.33 -17.92 3.07
C VAL A 387 8.68 -18.48 1.81
N ALA A 388 7.35 -18.41 1.69
CA ALA A 388 6.61 -18.99 0.57
C ALA A 388 6.63 -18.11 -0.70
N LEU A 389 6.42 -16.80 -0.55
CA LEU A 389 6.14 -15.88 -1.67
C LEU A 389 7.18 -14.75 -1.80
N GLY A 390 8.14 -14.66 -0.87
CA GLY A 390 9.16 -13.62 -0.86
C GLY A 390 8.65 -12.26 -0.41
N LEU A 391 9.43 -11.22 -0.71
CA LEU A 391 9.26 -9.87 -0.16
C LEU A 391 8.35 -8.95 -0.99
N ARG A 392 7.76 -9.43 -2.08
CA ARG A 392 7.01 -8.56 -3.02
C ARG A 392 5.61 -9.05 -3.38
N THR A 393 5.27 -10.29 -3.02
CA THR A 393 4.02 -10.95 -3.40
C THR A 393 3.16 -11.19 -2.16
N PRO A 394 2.01 -10.50 -2.02
CA PRO A 394 1.04 -10.77 -0.96
C PRO A 394 0.45 -12.18 -1.06
N GLY A 395 0.19 -12.82 0.08
CA GLY A 395 -0.62 -14.03 0.15
C GLY A 395 -2.09 -13.65 0.36
N VAL A 396 -2.98 -14.08 -0.53
CA VAL A 396 -4.42 -13.81 -0.42
C VAL A 396 -5.13 -15.11 -0.06
N MET A 397 -5.80 -15.16 1.09
CA MET A 397 -6.60 -16.29 1.57
C MET A 397 -8.05 -15.83 1.77
N GLY A 398 -9.03 -16.72 1.79
CA GLY A 398 -10.42 -16.31 1.97
C GLY A 398 -11.45 -17.29 1.42
N THR A 399 -12.67 -16.81 1.22
CA THR A 399 -13.68 -17.52 0.42
C THR A 399 -13.19 -17.61 -1.02
N ASP A 400 -13.28 -18.80 -1.65
CA ASP A 400 -12.57 -19.09 -2.91
C ASP A 400 -12.81 -18.05 -4.01
N GLU A 401 -14.08 -17.71 -4.28
CA GLU A 401 -14.44 -16.74 -5.33
C GLU A 401 -13.91 -15.34 -5.03
N PHE A 402 -14.05 -14.87 -3.78
CA PHE A 402 -13.61 -13.53 -3.41
C PHE A 402 -12.09 -13.43 -3.29
N ARG A 403 -11.41 -14.46 -2.77
CA ARG A 403 -9.95 -14.59 -2.76
C ARG A 403 -9.38 -14.43 -4.17
N ASP A 404 -9.90 -15.18 -5.13
CA ASP A 404 -9.38 -15.19 -6.50
C ASP A 404 -9.64 -13.85 -7.20
N ARG A 405 -10.80 -13.24 -6.93
CA ARG A 405 -11.16 -11.89 -7.37
C ARG A 405 -10.18 -10.85 -6.84
N VAL A 406 -9.90 -10.85 -5.53
CA VAL A 406 -8.93 -9.94 -4.89
C VAL A 406 -7.51 -10.14 -5.45
N ALA A 407 -7.07 -11.39 -5.61
CA ALA A 407 -5.74 -11.68 -6.16
C ALA A 407 -5.60 -11.20 -7.62
N THR A 408 -6.62 -11.43 -8.45
CA THR A 408 -6.65 -10.94 -9.84
C THR A 408 -6.58 -9.42 -9.91
N ILE A 409 -7.31 -8.71 -9.04
CA ILE A 409 -7.25 -7.26 -8.95
C ILE A 409 -5.86 -6.80 -8.48
N SER A 410 -5.28 -7.47 -7.48
CA SER A 410 -3.93 -7.17 -7.00
C SER A 410 -2.88 -7.26 -8.12
N GLN A 411 -2.98 -8.27 -8.98
CA GLN A 411 -2.12 -8.45 -10.16
C GLN A 411 -2.32 -7.34 -11.18
N SER A 412 -3.57 -6.96 -11.47
CA SER A 412 -3.86 -5.91 -12.46
C SER A 412 -3.36 -4.53 -12.05
N VAL A 413 -3.32 -4.25 -10.73
CA VAL A 413 -2.79 -2.98 -10.20
C VAL A 413 -1.29 -3.00 -9.92
N GLY A 414 -0.60 -4.13 -10.15
CA GLY A 414 0.84 -4.27 -9.99
C GLY A 414 1.33 -4.52 -8.56
N GLU A 415 0.44 -4.90 -7.64
CA GLU A 415 0.80 -5.37 -6.29
C GLU A 415 0.95 -6.90 -6.22
N ASN A 416 0.47 -7.61 -7.24
CA ASN A 416 0.79 -9.00 -7.57
C ASN A 416 0.43 -10.03 -6.48
N GLY A 417 -0.67 -9.86 -5.76
CA GLY A 417 -1.19 -10.85 -4.81
C GLY A 417 -1.39 -12.24 -5.44
N TRP A 418 -1.14 -13.29 -4.65
CA TRP A 418 -1.29 -14.67 -5.06
C TRP A 418 -2.38 -15.38 -4.22
N PRO A 419 -3.34 -16.09 -4.85
CA PRO A 419 -4.36 -16.81 -4.12
C PRO A 419 -3.77 -18.08 -3.49
N MET A 420 -3.95 -18.20 -2.17
CA MET A 420 -3.49 -19.33 -1.35
C MET A 420 -4.69 -20.17 -0.88
N PRO A 421 -4.55 -21.51 -0.78
CA PRO A 421 -5.62 -22.37 -0.28
C PRO A 421 -5.81 -22.22 1.24
N LEU A 422 -6.94 -22.70 1.76
CA LEU A 422 -7.17 -22.90 3.20
C LEU A 422 -7.52 -24.38 3.47
N PRO A 423 -6.53 -25.28 3.53
CA PRO A 423 -6.76 -26.71 3.73
C PRO A 423 -7.36 -26.99 5.11
N GLU A 424 -8.46 -27.76 5.16
CA GLU A 424 -9.24 -28.01 6.37
C GLU A 424 -8.44 -28.73 7.46
N GLU A 425 -7.48 -29.58 7.08
CA GLU A 425 -6.65 -30.35 8.01
C GLU A 425 -5.83 -29.48 8.97
N LEU A 426 -5.48 -28.24 8.57
CA LEU A 426 -4.74 -27.30 9.42
C LEU A 426 -5.58 -26.72 10.55
N ARG A 427 -6.90 -26.85 10.49
CA ARG A 427 -7.80 -26.41 11.57
C ARG A 427 -7.62 -27.28 12.81
N ASP A 428 -7.41 -28.58 12.63
CA ASP A 428 -7.23 -29.52 13.72
C ASP A 428 -5.94 -29.28 14.50
N ASP A 429 -4.91 -28.71 13.85
CA ASP A 429 -3.65 -28.32 14.48
C ASP A 429 -3.77 -27.11 15.42
N LEU A 430 -4.90 -26.39 15.39
CA LEU A 430 -5.20 -25.27 16.28
C LEU A 430 -5.98 -25.68 17.53
N LYS A 431 -6.24 -26.96 17.76
CA LYS A 431 -6.92 -27.43 18.97
C LYS A 431 -6.10 -27.11 20.22
N SER A 432 -6.77 -26.59 21.24
CA SER A 432 -6.16 -26.33 22.56
C SER A 432 -6.52 -27.43 23.56
N ARG A 433 -5.68 -27.58 24.59
CA ARG A 433 -5.94 -28.46 25.74
C ARG A 433 -6.84 -27.79 26.79
N VAL A 434 -6.86 -26.46 26.86
CA VAL A 434 -7.43 -25.70 27.98
C VAL A 434 -8.38 -24.57 27.56
N ALA A 435 -8.50 -24.31 26.26
CA ALA A 435 -9.36 -23.29 25.67
C ALA A 435 -10.04 -23.86 24.41
N ASP A 436 -10.90 -23.09 23.77
CA ASP A 436 -11.60 -23.52 22.54
C ASP A 436 -10.61 -23.73 21.39
N MET A 437 -9.57 -22.89 21.30
CA MET A 437 -8.47 -23.06 20.35
C MET A 437 -7.15 -22.43 20.84
N ALA A 438 -6.04 -22.80 20.20
CA ALA A 438 -4.73 -22.20 20.40
C ALA A 438 -4.44 -21.14 19.34
N ASN A 439 -3.64 -20.13 19.70
CA ASN A 439 -3.31 -19.08 18.74
C ASN A 439 -2.32 -19.52 17.65
N VAL A 440 -1.59 -20.62 17.82
CA VAL A 440 -0.67 -21.17 16.82
C VAL A 440 -0.75 -22.68 16.78
N THR A 441 -0.30 -23.26 15.68
CA THR A 441 -0.02 -24.69 15.58
C THR A 441 1.26 -25.04 16.35
N ASN A 442 1.42 -26.31 16.72
CA ASN A 442 2.61 -26.80 17.43
C ASN A 442 3.85 -26.98 16.53
N HIS A 443 3.74 -26.67 15.24
CA HIS A 443 4.82 -26.77 14.25
C HIS A 443 4.84 -25.58 13.29
N ARG A 444 6.00 -25.32 12.69
CA ARG A 444 6.16 -24.19 11.75
C ARG A 444 5.56 -24.37 10.36
N ASN A 445 5.26 -25.62 9.96
CA ASN A 445 4.83 -25.93 8.60
C ASN A 445 3.43 -25.35 8.34
N GLY A 446 3.22 -24.79 7.15
CA GLY A 446 1.92 -24.21 6.79
C GLY A 446 1.52 -22.96 7.59
N GLY A 447 2.45 -22.30 8.30
CA GLY A 447 2.13 -21.26 9.28
C GLY A 447 1.29 -20.07 8.76
N MET A 448 1.45 -19.69 7.48
CA MET A 448 0.61 -18.68 6.83
C MET A 448 -0.84 -19.16 6.70
N LEU A 449 -1.03 -20.39 6.23
CA LEU A 449 -2.34 -20.99 6.01
C LEU A 449 -3.06 -21.26 7.34
N ALA A 450 -2.32 -21.71 8.35
CA ALA A 450 -2.84 -21.90 9.71
C ALA A 450 -3.27 -20.56 10.36
N ALA A 451 -2.56 -19.46 10.07
CA ALA A 451 -3.00 -18.12 10.50
C ALA A 451 -4.31 -17.72 9.79
N GLY A 452 -4.44 -18.03 8.49
CA GLY A 452 -5.68 -17.86 7.75
C GLY A 452 -6.84 -18.67 8.35
N GLN A 453 -6.62 -19.95 8.68
CA GLN A 453 -7.65 -20.76 9.35
C GLN A 453 -8.04 -20.18 10.72
N TYR A 454 -7.08 -19.71 11.51
CA TYR A 454 -7.36 -19.03 12.78
C TYR A 454 -8.29 -17.81 12.58
N LEU A 455 -8.01 -16.95 11.61
CA LEU A 455 -8.83 -15.76 11.35
C LEU A 455 -10.24 -16.11 10.85
N ARG A 456 -10.37 -17.18 10.05
CA ARG A 456 -11.64 -17.63 9.50
C ARG A 456 -12.68 -17.96 10.57
N GLU A 457 -12.27 -18.47 11.74
CA GLU A 457 -13.17 -18.79 12.86
C GLU A 457 -13.97 -17.58 13.37
N PHE A 458 -13.46 -16.36 13.16
CA PHE A 458 -14.07 -15.12 13.65
C PHE A 458 -14.92 -14.40 12.61
N VAL A 459 -14.92 -14.89 11.35
CA VAL A 459 -15.71 -14.31 10.26
C VAL A 459 -17.12 -14.87 10.32
N ALA A 460 -18.12 -13.98 10.37
CA ALA A 460 -19.52 -14.38 10.37
C ALA A 460 -19.93 -15.14 9.10
N ASP A 461 -20.85 -16.09 9.26
CA ASP A 461 -21.41 -16.86 8.16
C ASP A 461 -22.01 -15.96 7.07
N GLY A 462 -21.77 -16.33 5.80
CA GLY A 462 -22.29 -15.61 4.63
C GLY A 462 -21.49 -14.38 4.18
N VAL A 463 -20.53 -13.89 4.98
CA VAL A 463 -19.66 -12.78 4.60
C VAL A 463 -18.60 -13.25 3.59
N GLN A 464 -18.46 -12.53 2.48
CA GLN A 464 -17.36 -12.77 1.53
C GLN A 464 -16.05 -12.22 2.12
N TRP A 465 -15.10 -13.10 2.40
CA TRP A 465 -13.93 -12.73 3.19
C TRP A 465 -12.62 -12.95 2.44
N ALA A 466 -11.71 -11.99 2.55
CA ALA A 466 -10.34 -12.11 2.10
C ALA A 466 -9.35 -11.57 3.15
N HIS A 467 -8.37 -12.38 3.51
CA HIS A 467 -7.19 -11.99 4.25
C HIS A 467 -6.00 -11.76 3.29
N ILE A 468 -5.37 -10.59 3.36
CA ILE A 468 -4.19 -10.23 2.58
C ILE A 468 -2.97 -10.16 3.52
N ASP A 469 -2.16 -11.23 3.54
CA ASP A 469 -0.90 -11.28 4.28
C ASP A 469 0.19 -10.52 3.50
N VAL A 470 0.64 -9.41 4.09
CA VAL A 470 1.63 -8.48 3.54
C VAL A 470 2.92 -8.43 4.36
N ALA A 471 3.25 -9.47 5.13
CA ALA A 471 4.43 -9.52 5.99
C ALA A 471 5.73 -9.10 5.28
N GLY A 472 6.00 -9.63 4.09
CA GLY A 472 7.09 -9.19 3.23
C GLY A 472 6.76 -7.90 2.46
N PRO A 473 5.67 -7.86 1.67
CA PRO A 473 5.38 -6.76 0.76
C PRO A 473 5.21 -5.37 1.38
N ALA A 474 4.84 -5.26 2.67
CA ALA A 474 4.57 -3.98 3.31
C ALA A 474 5.82 -3.11 3.54
N PHE A 475 7.02 -3.71 3.59
CA PHE A 475 8.26 -2.99 3.91
C PHE A 475 9.45 -3.46 3.07
N ASN A 476 10.07 -2.53 2.35
CA ASN A 476 11.27 -2.77 1.56
C ASN A 476 12.55 -2.53 2.38
N THR A 477 13.22 -3.63 2.77
CA THR A 477 14.54 -3.59 3.42
C THR A 477 15.72 -3.50 2.44
N SER A 478 15.47 -3.76 1.15
CA SER A 478 16.45 -3.80 0.06
C SER A 478 16.60 -2.45 -0.67
N GLY A 479 17.24 -2.47 -1.85
CA GLY A 479 17.29 -1.30 -2.73
C GLY A 479 15.92 -0.94 -3.32
N PRO A 480 15.73 0.30 -3.79
CA PRO A 480 14.49 0.69 -4.47
C PRO A 480 14.34 -0.03 -5.82
N TRP A 481 13.10 -0.22 -6.27
CA TRP A 481 12.76 -0.73 -7.61
C TRP A 481 11.50 -0.03 -8.14
N GLY A 482 11.36 0.14 -9.45
CA GLY A 482 10.16 0.78 -9.99
C GLY A 482 9.83 2.12 -9.29
N TYR A 483 8.63 2.20 -8.70
CA TYR A 483 8.15 3.30 -7.85
C TYR A 483 8.15 2.98 -6.35
N THR A 484 8.81 1.90 -5.93
CA THR A 484 8.90 1.46 -4.53
C THR A 484 10.24 1.92 -3.93
N PRO A 485 10.21 2.84 -2.95
CA PRO A 485 11.41 3.28 -2.23
C PRO A 485 11.84 2.21 -1.20
N LYS A 486 12.95 2.45 -0.50
CA LYS A 486 13.26 1.74 0.75
C LYS A 486 12.26 2.17 1.85
N GLY A 487 11.92 1.26 2.75
CA GLY A 487 10.97 1.50 3.84
C GLY A 487 9.55 1.09 3.47
N GLY A 488 8.54 1.77 4.03
CA GLY A 488 7.14 1.47 3.76
C GLY A 488 6.81 1.51 2.26
N THR A 489 6.14 0.45 1.76
CA THR A 489 5.78 0.32 0.34
C THR A 489 4.38 0.87 0.05
N GLY A 490 3.49 0.78 1.03
CA GLY A 490 2.06 1.11 0.93
C GLY A 490 1.19 -0.03 0.38
N VAL A 491 1.74 -1.23 0.17
CA VAL A 491 0.95 -2.42 -0.16
C VAL A 491 0.11 -2.82 1.07
N PRO A 492 -1.21 -3.11 0.94
CA PRO A 492 -1.96 -3.31 -0.31
C PRO A 492 -2.99 -2.20 -0.64
N VAL A 493 -2.63 -0.91 -0.46
CA VAL A 493 -3.57 0.23 -0.67
C VAL A 493 -4.24 0.18 -2.05
N ARG A 494 -3.50 -0.07 -3.12
CA ARG A 494 -4.08 -0.05 -4.48
C ARG A 494 -4.92 -1.29 -4.75
N THR A 495 -4.53 -2.44 -4.20
CA THR A 495 -5.34 -3.67 -4.27
C THR A 495 -6.69 -3.44 -3.62
N ILE A 496 -6.73 -3.01 -2.35
CA ILE A 496 -8.00 -2.83 -1.63
C ILE A 496 -8.84 -1.76 -2.32
N PHE A 497 -8.25 -0.63 -2.75
CA PHE A 497 -9.01 0.39 -3.48
C PHE A 497 -9.60 -0.13 -4.80
N GLY A 498 -8.83 -0.91 -5.58
CA GLY A 498 -9.33 -1.55 -6.80
C GLY A 498 -10.47 -2.54 -6.52
N VAL A 499 -10.41 -3.27 -5.40
CA VAL A 499 -11.50 -4.15 -4.96
C VAL A 499 -12.75 -3.35 -4.58
N LEU A 500 -12.61 -2.20 -3.91
CA LEU A 500 -13.75 -1.33 -3.62
C LEU A 500 -14.39 -0.75 -4.90
N GLU A 501 -13.59 -0.31 -5.87
CA GLU A 501 -14.10 0.13 -7.18
C GLU A 501 -14.85 -1.00 -7.90
N ASP A 502 -14.31 -2.21 -7.83
CA ASP A 502 -14.91 -3.37 -8.46
C ASP A 502 -16.22 -3.81 -7.77
N ILE A 503 -16.28 -3.82 -6.43
CA ILE A 503 -17.52 -4.07 -5.66
C ILE A 503 -18.57 -3.00 -5.97
N ALA A 504 -18.19 -1.73 -5.99
CA ALA A 504 -19.09 -0.62 -6.31
C ALA A 504 -19.74 -0.77 -7.70
N LYS A 505 -19.03 -1.40 -8.64
CA LYS A 505 -19.49 -1.59 -10.02
C LYS A 505 -20.25 -2.90 -10.22
N ASN A 506 -19.77 -3.99 -9.63
CA ASN A 506 -20.15 -5.35 -10.02
C ASN A 506 -20.89 -6.13 -8.92
N GLY A 507 -20.96 -5.62 -7.69
CA GLY A 507 -21.41 -6.41 -6.53
C GLY A 507 -20.21 -7.10 -5.93
#